data_AF-A0A958NTQ0-F1
#
_entry.id   AF-A0A958NTQ0-F1
#
_cell.length_a   1.000
_cell.length_b   1.000
_cell.length_c   1.000
_cell.angle_alpha   90.00
_cell.angle_beta   90.00
_cell.angle_gamma   90.00
#
_symmetry.space_group_name_H-M   'P 1'
#
loop_
_entity.id
_entity.type
_entity.pdbx_description
1 polymer ?
#
loop_
_entity_poly.entity_id
_entity_poly.type
_entity_poly.pdbx_seq_one_letter_code
_entity_poly.pdbx_strand_id
1 'polypeptide(L)'
;MVRNFLVTLAPMVFLLWFGCANTQIIARADGSYMVHSTSSSESYALKGAVNDAEAHCAKQGKRFAMINQRTQYQGMDKTAKGVIGAVGALTRKDSDYYSQRNSMDTAEDYKVELDFVCK
;
A
#
# COMPACT_ATOMS: atom_id res chain seq x y z
N MET A 1 -56.39 -18.26 -10.16
CA MET A 1 -55.86 -16.89 -10.01
C MET A 1 -54.44 -16.98 -9.49
N VAL A 2 -53.44 -16.81 -10.35
CA VAL A 2 -52.03 -16.93 -10.01
C VAL A 2 -51.53 -15.54 -9.62
N ARG A 3 -51.17 -15.33 -8.35
CA ARG A 3 -50.53 -14.09 -7.88
C ARG A 3 -49.03 -14.20 -8.19
N ASN A 4 -48.60 -13.46 -9.21
CA ASN A 4 -47.19 -13.29 -9.53
C ASN A 4 -46.50 -12.56 -8.36
N PHE A 5 -45.62 -13.29 -7.66
CA PHE A 5 -44.65 -12.74 -6.72
C PHE A 5 -43.56 -12.03 -7.52
N LEU A 6 -43.65 -10.70 -7.63
CA LEU A 6 -42.60 -9.86 -8.17
C LEU A 6 -41.58 -9.61 -7.05
N VAL A 7 -40.65 -10.56 -6.89
CA VAL A 7 -39.49 -10.41 -6.00
C VAL A 7 -38.49 -9.50 -6.73
N THR A 8 -38.58 -8.20 -6.47
CA THR A 8 -37.55 -7.23 -6.88
C THR A 8 -36.29 -7.47 -6.06
N LEU A 9 -35.37 -8.25 -6.63
CA LEU A 9 -33.98 -8.41 -6.17
C LEU A 9 -33.25 -7.06 -6.32
N ALA A 10 -33.15 -6.31 -5.24
CA ALA A 10 -32.28 -5.14 -5.15
C ALA A 10 -30.82 -5.61 -5.11
N PRO A 11 -29.93 -5.17 -6.01
CA PRO A 11 -28.51 -5.47 -5.88
C PRO A 11 -27.95 -4.68 -4.70
N MET A 12 -27.69 -5.39 -3.62
CA MET A 12 -26.98 -4.90 -2.43
C MET A 12 -25.54 -4.58 -2.84
N VAL A 13 -25.31 -3.33 -3.26
CA VAL A 13 -23.97 -2.79 -3.54
C VAL A 13 -23.24 -2.64 -2.20
N PHE A 14 -22.54 -3.70 -1.81
CA PHE A 14 -21.66 -3.76 -0.66
C PHE A 14 -20.38 -2.97 -1.00
N LEU A 15 -20.41 -1.65 -0.80
CA LEU A 15 -19.22 -0.80 -0.84
C LEU A 15 -18.37 -1.11 0.39
N LEU A 16 -17.56 -2.17 0.30
CA LEU A 16 -16.46 -2.41 1.23
C LEU A 16 -15.48 -1.26 1.10
N TRP A 17 -15.58 -0.30 2.02
CA TRP A 17 -14.49 0.61 2.35
C TRP A 17 -13.34 -0.23 2.88
N PHE A 18 -12.43 -0.60 1.98
CA PHE A 18 -11.12 -1.11 2.34
C PHE A 18 -10.38 0.02 3.07
N GLY A 19 -9.97 -0.24 4.32
CA GLY A 19 -9.04 0.64 5.02
C GLY A 19 -7.83 0.91 4.12
N CYS A 20 -7.54 2.19 3.88
CA CYS A 20 -6.51 2.63 2.95
C CYS A 20 -5.12 2.34 3.54
N ALA A 21 -4.55 1.18 3.24
CA ALA A 21 -3.10 1.02 3.26
C ALA A 21 -2.54 1.78 2.05
N ASN A 22 -1.42 2.49 2.23
CA ASN A 22 -0.77 3.17 1.11
C ASN A 22 0.11 2.17 0.37
N THR A 23 -0.31 1.80 -0.83
CA THR A 23 0.27 0.72 -1.63
C THR A 23 0.82 1.25 -2.96
N GLN A 24 2.00 0.79 -3.35
CA GLN A 24 2.63 1.11 -4.64
C GLN A 24 3.15 -0.16 -5.30
N ILE A 25 2.69 -0.46 -6.51
CA ILE A 25 3.16 -1.60 -7.31
C ILE A 25 4.26 -1.14 -8.27
N ILE A 26 5.38 -1.86 -8.27
CA ILE A 26 6.56 -1.59 -9.09
C ILE A 26 6.84 -2.85 -9.92
N ALA A 27 6.88 -2.71 -11.25
CA ALA A 27 7.28 -3.79 -12.14
C ALA A 27 8.80 -3.94 -12.16
N ARG A 28 9.30 -5.19 -12.19
CA ARG A 28 10.73 -5.51 -12.31
C ARG A 28 11.06 -6.03 -13.71
N ALA A 29 12.34 -5.95 -14.06
CA ALA A 29 12.85 -6.37 -15.37
C ALA A 29 12.78 -7.88 -15.62
N ASP A 30 12.69 -8.69 -14.55
CA ASP A 30 12.57 -10.16 -14.59
C ASP A 30 11.12 -10.65 -14.81
N GLY A 31 10.17 -9.73 -14.99
CA GLY A 31 8.75 -10.05 -15.14
C GLY A 31 8.03 -10.26 -13.81
N SER A 32 8.69 -10.04 -12.67
CA SER A 32 8.05 -10.00 -11.36
C SER A 32 7.54 -8.59 -11.04
N TYR A 33 6.72 -8.51 -10.00
CA TYR A 33 6.21 -7.27 -9.44
C TYR A 33 6.56 -7.20 -7.95
N MET A 34 6.64 -5.98 -7.43
CA MET A 34 6.88 -5.70 -6.02
C MET A 34 5.81 -4.69 -5.55
N VAL A 35 5.08 -5.01 -4.48
CA VAL A 35 4.19 -4.06 -3.81
C VAL A 35 4.87 -3.54 -2.56
N HIS A 36 4.98 -2.22 -2.45
CA HIS A 36 5.29 -1.55 -1.20
C HIS A 36 4.00 -1.11 -0.53
N SER A 37 3.75 -1.57 0.69
CA SER A 37 2.59 -1.19 1.47
C SER A 37 3.03 -0.65 2.82
N THR A 38 2.49 0.48 3.24
CA THR A 38 2.69 0.97 4.60
C THR A 38 1.37 0.98 5.37
N SER A 39 1.45 0.78 6.69
CA SER A 39 0.32 1.02 7.60
C SER A 39 0.81 1.20 9.04
N SER A 40 -0.07 1.67 9.93
CA SER A 40 0.15 1.66 11.39
C SER A 40 0.22 0.27 11.99
N SER A 41 -0.22 -0.75 11.26
CA SER A 41 -0.16 -2.13 11.68
C SER A 41 0.35 -3.02 10.55
N GLU A 42 1.28 -3.92 10.89
CA GLU A 42 1.82 -4.92 9.97
C GLU A 42 0.73 -5.69 9.23
N SER A 43 -0.30 -6.15 9.95
CA SER A 43 -1.37 -6.96 9.35
C SER A 43 -2.17 -6.17 8.32
N TYR A 44 -2.41 -4.88 8.55
CA TYR A 44 -3.10 -4.03 7.59
C TYR A 44 -2.22 -3.69 6.39
N ALA A 45 -0.93 -3.42 6.61
CA ALA A 45 0.03 -3.21 5.52
C ALA A 45 0.13 -4.48 4.63
N LEU A 46 0.25 -5.66 5.24
CA LEU A 46 0.35 -6.92 4.53
C LEU A 46 -0.94 -7.23 3.76
N LYS A 47 -2.10 -7.10 4.41
CA LYS A 47 -3.39 -7.33 3.76
C LYS A 47 -3.60 -6.37 2.58
N GLY A 48 -3.21 -5.10 2.73
CA GLY A 48 -3.22 -4.13 1.63
C GLY A 48 -2.33 -4.56 0.47
N ALA A 49 -1.10 -4.98 0.76
CA ALA A 49 -0.16 -5.45 -0.26
C ALA A 49 -0.69 -6.66 -1.04
N VAL A 50 -1.25 -7.65 -0.34
CA VAL A 50 -1.80 -8.86 -0.95
C VAL A 50 -3.03 -8.55 -1.80
N ASN A 51 -3.99 -7.78 -1.27
CA ASN A 51 -5.20 -7.43 -2.00
C ASN A 51 -4.88 -6.68 -3.31
N ASP A 52 -3.93 -5.75 -3.26
CA ASP A 52 -3.54 -4.99 -4.44
C ASP A 52 -2.78 -5.83 -5.46
N ALA A 53 -1.92 -6.74 -4.99
CA ALA A 53 -1.23 -7.69 -5.86
C ALA A 53 -2.22 -8.65 -6.54
N GLU A 54 -3.20 -9.16 -5.79
CA GLU A 54 -4.28 -10.01 -6.32
C GLU A 54 -5.15 -9.25 -7.33
N ALA A 55 -5.57 -8.03 -7.01
CA ALA A 55 -6.33 -7.18 -7.92
C ALA A 55 -5.53 -6.84 -9.18
N HIS A 56 -4.21 -6.63 -9.06
CA HIS A 56 -3.34 -6.39 -10.20
C HIS A 56 -3.26 -7.60 -11.13
N CYS A 57 -3.08 -8.80 -10.60
CA CYS A 57 -3.07 -10.02 -11.41
C CYS A 57 -4.45 -10.35 -12.00
N ALA A 58 -5.52 -10.14 -11.23
CA ALA A 58 -6.89 -10.36 -11.69
C ALA A 58 -7.25 -9.46 -12.89
N LYS A 59 -6.80 -8.19 -12.89
CA LYS A 59 -6.95 -7.28 -14.05
C LYS A 59 -6.26 -7.80 -15.32
N GLN A 60 -5.25 -8.66 -15.17
CA GLN A 60 -4.55 -9.31 -16.29
C GLN A 60 -5.13 -10.68 -16.66
N GLY A 61 -6.21 -11.13 -15.99
CA GLY A 61 -6.76 -12.47 -16.16
C GLY A 61 -5.83 -13.58 -15.67
N LYS A 62 -4.88 -13.25 -14.78
CA LYS A 62 -3.86 -14.16 -14.25
C LYS A 62 -4.05 -14.39 -12.76
N ARG A 63 -3.47 -15.47 -12.24
CA ARG A 63 -3.48 -15.80 -10.81
C ARG A 63 -2.28 -15.15 -10.12
N PHE A 64 -2.53 -14.69 -8.91
CA PHE A 64 -1.49 -14.19 -8.02
C PHE A 64 -0.64 -15.34 -7.46
N ALA A 65 0.69 -15.16 -7.45
CA ALA A 65 1.61 -16.04 -6.75
C ALA A 65 2.69 -15.21 -6.04
N MET A 66 2.75 -15.32 -4.72
CA MET A 66 3.75 -14.66 -3.89
C MET A 66 5.12 -15.34 -4.06
N ILE A 67 6.16 -14.54 -4.25
CA ILE A 67 7.56 -14.97 -4.31
C ILE A 67 8.23 -14.76 -2.95
N ASN A 68 8.08 -13.55 -2.40
CA ASN A 68 8.75 -13.16 -1.18
C ASN A 68 7.94 -12.10 -0.42
N GLN A 69 8.13 -12.04 0.88
CA GLN A 69 7.54 -11.03 1.76
C GLN A 69 8.59 -10.55 2.75
N ARG A 70 8.69 -9.23 2.93
CA ARG A 70 9.54 -8.59 3.93
C ARG A 70 8.71 -7.54 4.67
N THR A 71 8.70 -7.61 6.00
CA THR A 71 8.13 -6.55 6.85
C THR A 71 9.25 -5.83 7.58
N GLN A 72 9.18 -4.50 7.66
CA GLN A 72 10.06 -3.67 8.48
C GLN A 72 9.23 -2.73 9.36
N TYR A 73 9.55 -2.69 10.65
CA TYR A 73 9.03 -1.67 11.56
C TYR A 73 9.89 -0.41 11.47
N GLN A 74 9.27 0.74 11.23
CA GLN A 74 9.90 2.04 11.02
C GLN A 74 9.36 3.15 11.94
N GLY A 75 8.56 2.80 12.97
CA GLY A 75 7.95 3.77 13.88
C GLY A 75 8.94 4.60 14.71
N MET A 76 10.09 4.02 15.12
CA MET A 76 11.11 4.75 15.90
C MET A 76 12.03 5.65 15.06
N ASP A 77 12.26 5.31 13.79
CA ASP A 77 13.21 6.03 12.91
C ASP A 77 12.71 7.45 12.54
N LYS A 78 11.40 7.69 12.63
CA LYS A 78 10.77 8.99 12.38
C LYS A 78 11.21 10.06 13.38
N THR A 79 11.38 9.69 14.66
CA THR A 79 11.81 10.62 15.72
C THR A 79 13.27 11.06 15.53
N ALA A 80 14.14 10.15 15.07
CA ALA A 80 15.54 10.47 14.77
C ALA A 80 15.69 11.40 13.55
N LYS A 81 14.86 11.22 12.51
CA LYS A 81 14.85 12.09 11.32
C LYS A 81 14.41 13.52 11.62
N GLY A 82 13.49 13.72 12.58
CA GLY A 82 13.05 15.05 13.00
C GLY A 82 14.16 15.90 13.64
N VAL A 83 15.05 15.28 14.41
CA VAL A 83 16.17 15.97 15.07
C VAL A 83 17.25 16.37 14.07
N ILE A 84 17.53 15.52 13.07
CA ILE A 84 18.54 15.81 12.03
C ILE A 84 18.06 16.95 11.12
N GLY A 85 16.76 17.01 10.80
CA GLY A 85 16.17 18.11 10.02
C GLY A 85 16.28 19.47 10.71
N ALA A 86 16.13 19.53 12.03
CA ALA A 86 16.26 20.77 12.79
C ALA A 86 17.71 21.31 12.82
N VAL A 87 18.72 20.43 12.87
CA VAL A 87 20.14 20.82 12.83
C VAL A 87 20.57 21.22 11.41
N GLY A 88 20.02 20.58 10.37
CA GLY A 88 20.28 20.91 8.96
C GLY A 88 19.66 22.23 8.50
N ALA A 89 18.52 22.64 9.07
CA ALA A 89 17.84 23.90 8.72
C ALA A 89 18.62 25.16 9.12
N LEU A 90 19.56 25.05 10.06
CA LEU A 90 20.41 26.18 10.48
C LEU A 90 21.68 26.35 9.62
N THR A 91 21.98 25.42 8.70
CA THR A 91 23.30 25.38 8.03
C THR A 91 23.28 25.45 6.50
N ARG A 92 22.14 25.59 5.81
CA ARG A 92 22.11 25.58 4.34
C ARG A 92 21.16 26.63 3.73
N LYS A 93 21.69 27.84 3.51
CA LYS A 93 21.31 28.65 2.34
C LYS A 93 22.06 28.07 1.12
N ASP A 94 21.37 28.05 -0.02
CA ASP A 94 21.88 27.67 -1.35
C ASP A 94 22.11 26.17 -1.59
N SER A 95 21.08 25.47 -2.06
CA SER A 95 21.18 24.54 -3.19
C SER A 95 19.83 23.84 -3.45
N ASP A 96 19.24 24.14 -4.60
CA ASP A 96 18.10 23.47 -5.24
C ASP A 96 18.40 21.98 -5.54
N TYR A 97 18.33 21.09 -4.55
CA TYR A 97 18.31 19.64 -4.78
C TYR A 97 17.78 18.85 -3.58
N TYR A 98 16.48 18.96 -3.28
CA TYR A 98 15.75 17.86 -2.63
C TYR A 98 14.26 18.06 -2.85
N SER A 99 13.69 17.27 -3.78
CA SER A 99 12.26 16.93 -3.76
C SER A 99 12.00 16.10 -2.49
N GLN A 100 12.06 16.74 -1.32
CA GLN A 100 11.60 16.18 -0.07
C GLN A 100 10.07 16.27 -0.13
N ARG A 101 9.45 15.20 -0.64
CA ARG A 101 8.07 14.89 -0.30
C ARG A 101 7.97 14.97 1.22
N ASN A 102 7.44 16.09 1.69
CA ASN A 102 6.89 16.25 3.02
C ASN A 102 5.65 15.34 3.10
N SER A 103 5.89 14.04 3.27
CA SER A 103 4.89 13.12 3.84
C SER A 103 5.01 13.24 5.35
N MET A 104 4.64 14.42 5.87
CA MET A 104 4.21 14.55 7.25
C MET A 104 2.85 13.86 7.36
N ASP A 105 2.65 13.16 8.48
CA ASP A 105 1.35 12.71 9.00
C ASP A 105 0.60 11.56 8.32
N THR A 106 1.21 10.37 8.33
CA THR A 106 0.45 9.17 8.67
C THR A 106 1.25 8.27 9.59
N ALA A 107 0.59 7.67 10.59
CA ALA A 107 1.12 6.79 11.63
C ALA A 107 1.62 5.45 11.05
N GLU A 108 2.35 5.46 9.95
CA GLU A 108 2.75 4.31 9.14
C GLU A 108 3.99 3.64 9.76
N ASP A 109 3.78 2.91 10.84
CA ASP A 109 4.85 2.32 11.64
C ASP A 109 5.42 1.05 11.01
N TYR A 110 4.70 0.45 10.08
CA TYR A 110 5.11 -0.76 9.37
C TYR A 110 5.19 -0.51 7.87
N LYS A 111 6.22 -1.08 7.26
CA LYS A 111 6.43 -1.16 5.82
C LYS A 111 6.50 -2.64 5.43
N VAL A 112 5.68 -3.06 4.48
CA VAL A 112 5.69 -4.38 3.89
C VAL A 112 6.11 -4.27 2.43
N GLU A 113 7.10 -5.05 2.03
CA GLU A 113 7.50 -5.26 0.65
C GLU A 113 7.12 -6.69 0.25
N LEU A 114 6.31 -6.81 -0.78
CA LEU A 114 5.77 -8.09 -1.25
C LEU A 114 6.13 -8.30 -2.72
N ASP A 115 6.94 -9.33 -2.98
CA ASP A 115 7.30 -9.74 -4.32
C ASP A 115 6.31 -10.78 -4.82
N PHE A 116 5.81 -10.61 -6.04
CA PHE A 116 4.82 -11.51 -6.62
C PHE A 116 4.94 -11.59 -8.15
N VAL A 117 4.32 -12.61 -8.71
CA VAL A 117 4.15 -12.81 -10.15
C VAL A 117 2.69 -13.10 -10.46
N CYS A 118 2.28 -12.67 -11.66
CA CYS A 118 1.00 -13.02 -12.22
C CYS A 118 1.19 -14.17 -13.22
N LYS A 119 0.57 -15.31 -12.96
CA LYS A 119 0.69 -16.54 -13.76
C LYS A 119 -0.64 -17.05 -14.26
#